data_AF-A0A224XXT7-F1
#
_entry.id   AF-A0A224XXT7-F1
#
_cell.length_a   1.000
_cell.length_b   1.000
_cell.length_c   1.000
_cell.angle_alpha   90.00
_cell.angle_beta   90.00
_cell.angle_gamma   90.00
#
_symmetry.space_group_name_H-M   'P 1'
#
loop_
_entity.id
_entity.type
_entity.pdbx_description
1 polymer ?
#
loop_
_entity_poly.entity_id
_entity_poly.type
_entity_poly.pdbx_seq_one_letter_code
_entity_poly.pdbx_strand_id
1 'polypeptide(L)'
;MLPHLGALITAFTDSTVALAWIRGESHRWKTFVGNRVADIQDLLPINAWRHVSSIDNPADCASRGVAPQDLQYHPLWWSGPSWLAASSSSWPTSPVSFDDESVSQEVKPTASIVLTVSSHDESYVERFSSLTHLQRITAYCLRFIFNCRNPSSLKRGCLTSSELQRATLTLIRCVQSSHLASELHEAQNPNSRHRLVRQLHLFI
;
A
#
# COMPACT_ATOMS: atom_id res chain seq x y z
N MET A 1 -7.25 11.86 24.97
CA MET A 1 -8.43 11.16 25.53
C MET A 1 -9.30 12.19 26.22
N LEU A 2 -10.48 12.50 25.67
CA LEU A 2 -11.55 13.19 26.39
C LEU A 2 -12.69 12.18 26.63
N PRO A 3 -12.66 11.35 27.69
CA PRO A 3 -13.68 10.33 27.88
C PRO A 3 -14.52 10.60 29.13
N HIS A 4 -15.10 11.80 29.36
CA HIS A 4 -15.89 12.04 30.58
C HIS A 4 -17.15 12.93 30.46
N LEU A 5 -17.67 13.25 29.27
CA LEU A 5 -19.04 13.75 29.17
C LEU A 5 -19.86 12.83 28.28
N GLY A 6 -20.98 12.31 28.78
CA GLY A 6 -22.01 11.61 27.99
C GLY A 6 -22.73 12.52 27.00
N ALA A 7 -22.06 13.55 26.48
CA ALA A 7 -22.58 14.48 25.49
C ALA A 7 -22.10 14.04 24.10
N LEU A 8 -23.05 13.92 23.18
CA LEU A 8 -22.75 13.74 21.76
C LEU A 8 -22.08 15.02 21.24
N ILE A 9 -20.81 14.91 20.85
CA ILE A 9 -20.06 16.03 20.24
C ILE A 9 -20.29 15.99 18.73
N THR A 10 -20.66 17.13 18.15
CA THR A 10 -20.71 17.34 16.69
C THR A 10 -19.73 18.45 16.33
N ALA A 11 -18.89 18.22 15.32
CA ALA A 11 -17.93 19.19 14.81
C ALA A 11 -18.33 19.63 13.40
N PHE A 12 -18.06 20.90 13.09
CA PHE A 12 -18.40 21.51 11.80
C PHE A 12 -17.15 22.07 11.13
N THR A 13 -17.10 21.97 9.81
CA THR A 13 -16.11 22.64 8.95
C THR A 13 -16.81 23.17 7.72
N ASP A 14 -16.37 24.32 7.21
CA ASP A 14 -16.87 24.90 5.97
C ASP A 14 -16.04 24.48 4.74
N SER A 15 -14.91 23.81 4.96
CA SER A 15 -14.12 23.22 3.88
C SER A 15 -14.66 21.85 3.51
N THR A 16 -15.35 21.77 2.37
CA THR A 16 -15.81 20.49 1.79
C THR A 16 -14.63 19.56 1.49
N VAL A 17 -13.48 20.11 1.07
CA VAL A 17 -12.25 19.35 0.82
C VAL A 17 -11.68 18.76 2.11
N ALA A 18 -11.56 19.55 3.18
CA ALA A 18 -11.10 19.03 4.46
C ALA A 18 -12.07 17.98 5.03
N LEU A 19 -13.38 18.20 4.88
CA LEU A 19 -14.39 17.22 5.26
C LEU A 19 -14.25 15.91 4.47
N ALA A 20 -13.95 15.99 3.17
CA ALA A 20 -13.67 14.82 2.34
C ALA A 20 -12.46 14.03 2.87
N TRP A 21 -11.38 14.73 3.22
CA TRP A 21 -10.18 14.10 3.79
C TRP A 21 -10.46 13.42 5.13
N ILE A 22 -11.20 14.08 6.03
CA ILE A 22 -11.61 13.55 7.34
C ILE A 22 -12.49 12.30 7.17
N ARG A 23 -13.32 12.24 6.13
CA ARG A 23 -14.19 11.09 5.84
C ARG A 23 -13.48 9.92 5.17
N GLY A 24 -12.33 10.15 4.53
CA GLY A 24 -11.53 9.10 3.91
C GLY A 24 -10.53 8.45 4.86
N GLU A 25 -9.89 7.40 4.39
CA GLU A 25 -8.86 6.68 5.14
C GLU A 25 -7.58 7.50 5.20
N SER A 26 -7.10 7.78 6.42
CA SER A 26 -5.92 8.63 6.67
C SER A 26 -4.68 8.22 5.87
N HIS A 27 -4.45 6.92 5.70
CA HIS A 27 -3.28 6.39 5.01
C HIS A 27 -3.27 6.66 3.49
N ARG A 28 -4.44 6.95 2.89
CA ARG A 28 -4.59 7.27 1.46
C ARG A 28 -4.00 8.64 1.10
N TRP A 29 -3.94 9.56 2.06
CA TRP A 29 -3.48 10.94 1.84
C TRP A 29 -1.96 11.05 1.96
N LYS A 30 -1.35 12.06 1.31
CA LYS A 30 0.07 12.38 1.51
C LYS A 30 0.36 12.61 3.00
N THR A 31 1.61 12.40 3.39
CA THR A 31 2.01 12.29 4.81
C THR A 31 1.49 13.41 5.70
N PHE A 32 1.55 14.66 5.24
CA PHE A 32 1.10 15.81 6.02
C PHE A 32 -0.40 15.79 6.35
N VAL A 33 -1.25 15.52 5.35
CA VAL A 33 -2.70 15.44 5.52
C VAL A 33 -3.09 14.14 6.20
N GLY A 34 -2.47 13.02 5.83
CA GLY A 34 -2.75 11.71 6.43
C GLY A 34 -2.52 11.68 7.94
N ASN A 35 -1.41 12.25 8.41
CA ASN A 35 -1.14 12.32 9.86
C ASN A 35 -2.19 13.16 10.60
N ARG A 36 -2.58 14.32 10.06
CA ARG A 36 -3.62 15.17 10.67
C ARG A 36 -4.99 14.53 10.67
N VAL A 37 -5.34 13.85 9.58
CA VAL A 37 -6.61 13.10 9.50
C VAL A 37 -6.63 11.99 10.54
N ALA A 38 -5.52 11.28 10.75
CA ALA A 38 -5.41 10.29 11.82
C ALA A 38 -5.62 10.93 13.21
N ASP A 39 -4.91 12.02 13.51
CA ASP A 39 -5.05 12.73 14.79
C ASP A 39 -6.51 13.21 15.02
N ILE A 40 -7.17 13.71 13.97
CA ILE A 40 -8.57 14.15 14.02
C ILE A 40 -9.51 12.97 14.29
N GLN A 41 -9.31 11.85 13.60
CA GLN A 41 -10.13 10.64 13.74
C GLN A 41 -9.95 9.96 15.12
N ASP A 42 -8.79 10.12 15.76
CA ASP A 42 -8.54 9.68 17.13
C ASP A 42 -9.26 10.55 18.19
N LEU A 43 -9.55 11.81 17.86
CA LEU A 43 -10.25 12.74 18.75
C LEU A 43 -11.78 12.61 18.66
N LEU A 44 -12.31 12.49 17.44
CA LEU A 44 -13.74 12.42 17.18
C LEU A 44 -14.05 11.43 16.06
N PRO A 45 -15.13 10.63 16.20
CA PRO A 45 -15.51 9.69 15.17
C PRO A 45 -15.91 10.43 13.88
N ILE A 46 -15.66 9.81 12.73
CA ILE A 46 -15.87 10.39 11.39
C ILE A 46 -17.32 10.93 11.22
N ASN A 47 -18.30 10.23 11.79
CA ASN A 47 -19.72 10.59 11.71
C ASN A 47 -20.11 11.82 12.57
N ALA A 48 -19.24 12.28 13.46
CA ALA A 48 -19.44 13.53 14.21
C ALA A 48 -19.15 14.77 13.35
N TRP A 49 -18.51 14.63 12.18
CA TRP A 49 -18.09 15.75 11.34
C TRP A 49 -19.13 16.09 10.27
N ARG A 50 -19.55 17.36 10.27
CA ARG A 50 -20.55 17.92 9.35
C ARG A 50 -20.00 19.14 8.61
N HIS A 51 -20.67 19.47 7.52
CA HIS A 51 -20.41 20.71 6.79
C HIS A 51 -21.25 21.85 7.36
N VAL A 52 -20.69 23.06 7.40
CA VAL A 52 -21.40 24.32 7.63
C VAL A 52 -21.10 25.28 6.48
N SER A 53 -22.02 26.16 6.10
CA SER A 53 -21.68 27.17 5.08
C SER A 53 -20.63 28.14 5.64
N SER A 54 -19.74 28.70 4.80
CA SER A 54 -18.75 29.68 5.27
C SER A 54 -19.40 30.92 5.91
N ILE A 55 -20.61 31.29 5.48
CA ILE A 55 -21.37 32.42 6.05
C ILE A 55 -21.85 32.10 7.47
N ASP A 56 -22.09 30.84 7.79
CA ASP A 56 -22.53 30.36 9.10
C ASP A 56 -21.37 29.84 9.96
N ASN A 57 -20.12 29.92 9.49
CA ASN A 57 -18.95 29.43 10.21
C ASN A 57 -18.38 30.51 11.14
N PRO A 58 -18.58 30.42 12.48
CA PRO A 58 -18.01 31.42 13.39
C PRO A 58 -16.47 31.43 13.40
N ALA A 59 -15.82 30.32 13.04
CA ALA A 59 -14.36 30.26 12.99
C ALA A 59 -13.76 31.20 11.93
N ASP A 60 -14.53 31.55 10.89
CA ASP A 60 -14.10 32.50 9.85
C ASP A 60 -13.87 33.91 10.40
N CYS A 61 -14.62 34.32 11.43
CA CYS A 61 -14.42 35.62 12.09
C CYS A 61 -13.02 35.72 12.70
N ALA A 62 -12.51 34.63 13.28
CA ALA A 62 -11.17 34.60 13.86
C ALA A 62 -10.08 34.45 12.81
N SER A 63 -10.30 33.65 11.77
CA SER A 63 -9.28 33.35 10.76
C SER A 63 -9.08 34.48 9.75
N ARG A 64 -10.16 35.16 9.33
CA ARG A 64 -10.13 36.31 8.41
C ARG A 64 -9.87 37.63 9.14
N GLY A 65 -10.12 37.65 10.44
CA GLY A 65 -10.05 38.83 11.28
C GLY A 65 -11.34 39.65 11.23
N VAL A 66 -11.67 40.25 12.36
CA VAL A 66 -12.78 41.19 12.51
C VAL A 66 -12.28 42.33 13.41
N ALA A 67 -12.67 43.57 13.10
CA ALA A 67 -12.25 44.71 13.90
C ALA A 67 -12.82 44.58 15.33
N PRO A 68 -12.08 44.94 16.40
CA PRO A 68 -12.55 44.78 17.78
C PRO A 68 -13.91 45.45 18.06
N GLN A 69 -14.19 46.57 17.40
CA GLN A 69 -15.46 47.31 17.52
C GLN A 69 -16.63 46.53 16.91
N ASP A 70 -16.40 45.88 15.77
CA ASP A 70 -17.40 45.04 15.10
C ASP A 70 -17.59 43.71 15.86
N LEU A 71 -16.51 43.16 16.41
CA LEU A 71 -16.54 41.91 17.18
C LEU A 71 -17.48 42.02 18.38
N GLN A 72 -17.47 43.17 19.07
CA GLN A 72 -18.29 43.40 20.26
C GLN A 72 -19.78 43.09 20.01
N TYR A 73 -20.26 43.32 18.79
CA TYR A 73 -21.66 43.13 18.42
C TYR A 73 -21.86 42.04 17.36
N HIS A 74 -20.88 41.16 17.13
CA HIS A 74 -20.93 40.16 16.06
C HIS A 74 -21.74 38.91 16.46
N PRO A 75 -23.01 38.77 16.03
CA PRO A 75 -23.91 37.74 16.58
C PRO A 75 -23.44 36.32 16.23
N LEU A 76 -22.90 36.12 15.03
CA LEU A 76 -22.40 34.80 14.61
C LEU A 76 -21.25 34.31 15.49
N TRP A 77 -20.38 35.22 15.96
CA TRP A 77 -19.23 34.84 16.79
C TRP A 77 -19.67 34.45 18.20
N TRP A 78 -20.55 35.26 18.80
CA TRP A 78 -20.97 35.09 20.19
C TRP A 78 -22.06 34.03 20.38
N SER A 79 -22.97 33.91 19.42
CA SER A 79 -24.16 33.06 19.54
C SER A 79 -24.15 31.88 18.56
N GLY A 80 -23.23 31.87 17.60
CA GLY A 80 -23.28 30.93 16.48
C GLY A 80 -24.45 31.22 15.53
N PRO A 81 -24.64 30.36 14.51
CA PRO A 81 -25.77 30.46 13.61
C PRO A 81 -27.07 30.07 14.33
N SER A 82 -28.18 30.70 13.95
CA SER A 82 -29.47 30.56 14.65
C SER A 82 -29.98 29.11 14.72
N TRP A 83 -29.69 28.30 13.69
CA TRP A 83 -30.08 26.89 13.64
C TRP A 83 -29.31 26.02 14.65
N LEU A 84 -28.14 26.44 15.13
CA LEU A 84 -27.35 25.66 16.09
C LEU A 84 -28.04 25.58 17.46
N ALA A 85 -28.81 26.63 17.82
CA ALA A 85 -29.63 26.67 19.02
C ALA A 85 -30.90 25.80 18.94
N ALA A 86 -31.30 25.40 17.73
CA ALA A 86 -32.43 24.52 17.52
C ALA A 86 -32.06 23.04 17.78
N SER A 87 -33.05 22.17 17.79
CA SER A 87 -32.84 20.72 17.94
C SER A 87 -31.87 20.19 16.89
N SER A 88 -31.00 19.25 17.25
CA SER A 88 -30.04 18.63 16.31
C SER A 88 -30.69 17.95 15.10
N SER A 89 -31.96 17.56 15.24
CA SER A 89 -32.78 17.03 14.13
C SER A 89 -33.12 18.07 13.06
N SER A 90 -33.03 19.36 13.38
CA SER A 90 -33.31 20.49 12.47
C SER A 90 -32.05 21.13 11.90
N TRP A 91 -30.87 20.63 12.27
CA TRP A 91 -29.61 21.15 11.74
C TRP A 91 -29.50 20.88 10.24
N PRO A 92 -28.87 21.79 9.48
CA PRO A 92 -28.74 21.66 8.05
C PRO A 92 -27.98 20.37 7.72
N THR A 93 -28.60 19.56 6.87
CA THR A 93 -27.97 18.37 6.28
C THR A 93 -27.73 18.68 4.82
N SER A 94 -26.74 19.53 4.54
CA SER A 94 -26.42 19.87 3.15
C SER A 94 -25.89 18.62 2.44
N PRO A 95 -26.42 18.24 1.26
CA PRO A 95 -25.73 17.29 0.40
C PRO A 95 -24.38 17.91 0.02
N VAL A 96 -23.31 17.35 0.56
CA VAL A 96 -21.94 17.83 0.29
C VAL A 96 -21.49 17.21 -1.01
N SER A 97 -21.43 18.02 -2.08
CA SER A 97 -20.66 17.66 -3.27
C SER A 97 -19.18 17.85 -2.95
N PHE A 98 -18.41 16.78 -3.01
CA PHE A 98 -16.96 16.86 -2.92
C PHE A 98 -16.40 17.22 -4.29
N ASP A 99 -15.45 18.13 -4.31
CA ASP A 99 -14.69 18.42 -5.52
C ASP A 99 -13.65 17.30 -5.71
N ASP A 100 -13.95 16.38 -6.62
CA ASP A 100 -13.13 15.19 -6.85
C ASP A 100 -11.71 15.53 -7.31
N GLU A 101 -11.50 16.65 -8.03
CA GLU A 101 -10.16 17.03 -8.48
C GLU A 101 -9.26 17.41 -7.30
N SER A 102 -9.71 18.34 -6.45
CA SER A 102 -8.90 18.79 -5.30
C SER A 102 -8.66 17.68 -4.29
N VAL A 103 -9.63 16.77 -4.09
CA VAL A 103 -9.44 15.59 -3.24
C VAL A 103 -8.44 14.61 -3.85
N SER A 104 -8.48 14.39 -5.16
CA SER A 104 -7.59 13.45 -5.87
C SER A 104 -6.13 13.92 -5.87
N GLN A 105 -5.89 15.23 -5.92
CA GLN A 105 -4.54 15.79 -5.85
C GLN A 105 -3.79 15.43 -4.56
N GLU A 106 -4.50 15.11 -3.48
CA GLU A 106 -3.91 14.81 -2.18
C GLU A 106 -3.76 13.31 -1.87
N VAL A 107 -4.18 12.45 -2.81
CA VAL A 107 -3.94 11.01 -2.72
C VAL A 107 -2.44 10.72 -2.89
N LYS A 108 -1.88 9.85 -2.04
CA LYS A 108 -0.51 9.36 -2.19
C LYS A 108 -0.37 8.67 -3.56
N PRO A 109 0.71 8.96 -4.31
CA PRO A 109 0.99 8.21 -5.52
C PRO A 109 1.12 6.72 -5.20
N THR A 110 0.27 5.89 -5.80
CA THR A 110 0.43 4.43 -5.72
C THR A 110 1.66 4.06 -6.54
N ALA A 111 2.76 3.70 -5.88
CA ALA A 111 3.90 3.10 -6.55
C ALA A 111 3.51 1.69 -6.99
N SER A 112 2.99 1.55 -8.20
CA SER A 112 2.84 0.25 -8.85
C SER A 112 4.22 -0.29 -9.19
N ILE A 113 4.73 -1.23 -8.39
CA ILE A 113 5.94 -1.97 -8.73
C ILE A 113 5.59 -2.93 -9.86
N VAL A 114 5.91 -2.55 -11.09
CA VAL A 114 5.83 -3.46 -12.25
C VAL A 114 7.12 -4.27 -12.30
N LEU A 115 7.05 -5.54 -11.91
CA LEU A 115 8.13 -6.50 -12.10
C LEU A 115 8.12 -6.98 -13.55
N THR A 116 8.99 -6.40 -14.38
CA THR A 116 9.30 -6.94 -15.71
C THR A 116 10.26 -8.11 -15.57
N VAL A 117 9.77 -9.32 -15.82
CA VAL A 117 10.62 -10.51 -15.93
C VAL A 117 11.21 -10.53 -17.34
N SER A 118 12.47 -10.09 -17.50
CA SER A 118 13.20 -10.31 -18.75
C SER A 118 13.53 -11.79 -18.89
N SER A 119 13.08 -12.43 -19.97
CA SER A 119 13.25 -13.86 -20.24
C SER A 119 14.69 -14.28 -20.59
N HIS A 120 15.66 -13.38 -20.50
CA HIS A 120 17.07 -13.63 -20.78
C HIS A 120 17.93 -13.10 -19.63
N ASP A 121 18.02 -13.86 -18.52
CA ASP A 121 19.18 -13.75 -17.65
C ASP A 121 20.12 -14.93 -17.94
N GLU A 122 20.68 -14.95 -19.15
CA GLU A 122 21.69 -15.92 -19.58
C GLU A 122 22.93 -15.92 -18.67
N SER A 123 23.07 -14.95 -17.75
CA SER A 123 24.29 -14.74 -16.98
C SER A 123 24.24 -15.19 -15.51
N TYR A 124 23.12 -15.68 -14.97
CA TYR A 124 23.06 -15.95 -13.51
C TYR A 124 24.11 -16.96 -13.05
N VAL A 125 24.35 -18.01 -13.84
CA VAL A 125 25.39 -19.02 -13.56
C VAL A 125 26.79 -18.43 -13.78
N GLU A 126 26.97 -17.65 -14.85
CA GLU A 126 28.25 -17.08 -15.26
C GLU A 126 28.76 -15.96 -14.35
N ARG A 127 27.88 -15.33 -13.56
CA ARG A 127 28.23 -14.29 -12.57
C ARG A 127 29.07 -14.79 -11.40
N PHE A 128 29.26 -16.10 -11.25
CA PHE A 128 29.96 -16.69 -10.12
C PHE A 128 31.19 -17.46 -10.58
N SER A 129 32.34 -17.13 -9.99
CA SER A 129 33.62 -17.82 -10.21
C SER A 129 33.80 -19.10 -9.39
N SER A 130 32.81 -19.44 -8.55
CA SER A 130 32.86 -20.62 -7.67
C SER A 130 31.53 -21.37 -7.67
N LEU A 131 31.59 -22.65 -8.05
CA LEU A 131 30.44 -23.55 -8.05
C LEU A 131 29.87 -23.73 -6.64
N THR A 132 30.72 -23.83 -5.62
CA THR A 132 30.26 -24.00 -4.23
C THR A 132 29.55 -22.74 -3.73
N HIS A 133 30.01 -21.56 -4.15
CA HIS A 133 29.34 -20.30 -3.84
C HIS A 133 27.97 -20.23 -4.53
N LEU A 134 27.92 -20.46 -5.84
CA LEU A 134 26.69 -20.48 -6.63
C LEU A 134 25.67 -21.49 -6.10
N GLN A 135 26.11 -22.70 -5.75
CA GLN A 135 25.27 -23.75 -5.19
C GLN A 135 24.62 -23.30 -3.87
N ARG A 136 25.40 -22.69 -2.96
CA ARG A 136 24.90 -22.25 -1.65
C ARG A 136 23.90 -21.11 -1.79
N ILE A 137 24.19 -20.11 -2.63
CA ILE A 137 23.26 -19.00 -2.90
C ILE A 137 21.96 -19.55 -3.50
N THR A 138 22.06 -20.41 -4.50
CA THR A 138 20.88 -21.03 -5.12
C THR A 138 20.06 -21.85 -4.12
N ALA A 139 20.72 -22.59 -3.22
CA ALA A 139 20.04 -23.33 -2.15
C ALA A 139 19.29 -22.40 -1.18
N TYR A 140 19.86 -21.26 -0.81
CA TYR A 140 19.19 -20.26 0.02
C TYR A 140 18.00 -19.61 -0.71
N CYS A 141 18.13 -19.27 -1.99
CA CYS A 141 17.01 -18.77 -2.79
C CYS A 141 15.86 -19.78 -2.84
N LEU A 142 16.15 -21.06 -3.09
CA LEU A 142 15.14 -22.12 -3.09
C LEU A 142 14.50 -22.32 -1.71
N ARG A 143 15.28 -22.23 -0.63
CA ARG A 143 14.75 -22.28 0.75
C ARG A 143 13.83 -21.10 1.03
N PHE A 144 14.21 -19.89 0.60
CA PHE A 144 13.38 -18.70 0.75
C PHE A 144 12.03 -18.89 0.06
N ILE A 145 12.03 -19.30 -1.22
CA ILE A 145 10.81 -19.61 -1.98
C ILE A 145 9.96 -20.65 -1.25
N PHE A 146 10.59 -21.71 -0.73
CA PHE A 146 9.89 -22.74 0.04
C PHE A 146 9.22 -22.17 1.29
N ASN A 147 9.93 -21.36 2.08
CA ASN A 147 9.43 -20.75 3.31
C ASN A 147 8.28 -19.76 3.04
N CYS A 148 8.37 -18.96 1.98
CA CYS A 148 7.29 -18.07 1.56
C CYS A 148 6.01 -18.82 1.20
N ARG A 149 6.15 -20.02 0.59
CA ARG A 149 5.02 -20.88 0.22
C ARG A 149 4.50 -21.74 1.38
N ASN A 150 5.29 -21.91 2.45
CA ASN A 150 4.96 -22.79 3.57
C ASN A 150 5.24 -22.11 4.93
N PRO A 151 4.43 -21.11 5.32
CA PRO A 151 4.67 -20.33 6.55
C PRO A 151 4.67 -21.17 7.83
N SER A 152 3.98 -22.31 7.82
CA SER A 152 3.85 -23.23 8.96
C SER A 152 5.00 -24.24 9.12
N SER A 153 5.87 -24.41 8.12
CA SER A 153 6.95 -25.41 8.14
C SER A 153 8.30 -24.82 7.72
N LEU A 154 8.66 -23.70 8.34
CA LEU A 154 9.86 -22.94 8.02
C LEU A 154 11.15 -23.75 8.22
N LYS A 155 12.00 -23.75 7.20
CA LYS A 155 13.37 -24.27 7.28
C LYS A 155 14.33 -23.18 7.76
N ARG A 156 15.13 -23.49 8.78
CA ARG A 156 16.11 -22.59 9.41
C ARG A 156 17.44 -23.31 9.65
N GLY A 157 18.49 -22.56 9.99
CA GLY A 157 19.82 -23.11 10.30
C GLY A 157 20.68 -23.39 9.06
N CYS A 158 21.66 -24.28 9.21
CA CYS A 158 22.60 -24.63 8.13
C CYS A 158 21.89 -25.27 6.92
N LEU A 159 22.48 -25.14 5.73
CA LEU A 159 22.00 -25.84 4.53
C LEU A 159 22.17 -27.35 4.70
N THR A 160 21.10 -28.10 4.43
CA THR A 160 21.13 -29.57 4.43
C THR A 160 21.69 -30.10 3.11
N SER A 161 22.22 -31.32 3.12
CA SER A 161 22.72 -31.98 1.90
C SER A 161 21.65 -32.10 0.82
N SER A 162 20.39 -32.29 1.20
CA SER A 162 19.27 -32.37 0.24
C SER A 162 18.97 -31.03 -0.43
N GLU A 163 19.14 -29.91 0.28
CA GLU A 163 19.00 -28.57 -0.30
C GLU A 163 20.14 -28.24 -1.26
N LEU A 164 21.36 -28.63 -0.91
CA LEU A 164 22.52 -28.48 -1.79
C LEU A 164 22.38 -29.32 -3.06
N GLN A 165 21.94 -30.58 -2.94
CA GLN A 165 21.69 -31.46 -4.09
C GLN A 165 20.59 -30.91 -5.00
N ARG A 166 19.50 -30.39 -4.41
CA ARG A 166 18.42 -29.75 -5.17
C ARG A 166 18.92 -28.53 -5.91
N ALA A 167 19.71 -27.68 -5.27
CA ALA A 167 20.31 -26.51 -5.90
C ALA A 167 21.20 -26.90 -7.09
N THR A 168 22.03 -27.93 -6.94
CA THR A 168 22.84 -28.48 -8.04
C THR A 168 21.98 -28.92 -9.21
N LEU A 169 20.91 -29.70 -8.95
CA LEU A 169 20.02 -30.17 -10.02
C LEU A 169 19.34 -29.00 -10.73
N THR A 170 18.90 -27.98 -9.99
CA THR A 170 18.31 -26.77 -10.56
C THR A 170 19.29 -26.03 -11.46
N LEU A 171 20.55 -25.87 -11.04
CA LEU A 171 21.59 -25.23 -11.84
C LEU A 171 21.90 -26.03 -13.11
N ILE A 172 22.02 -27.35 -13.01
CA ILE A 172 22.22 -28.23 -14.17
C ILE A 172 21.09 -28.05 -15.17
N ARG A 173 19.84 -28.08 -14.71
CA ARG A 173 18.67 -27.87 -15.57
C ARG A 173 18.65 -26.50 -16.21
N CYS A 174 19.05 -25.46 -15.49
CA CYS A 174 19.15 -24.11 -16.01
C CYS A 174 20.17 -24.02 -17.16
N VAL A 175 21.38 -24.56 -16.97
CA VAL A 175 22.43 -24.59 -18.01
C VAL A 175 22.03 -25.47 -19.20
N GLN A 176 21.39 -26.62 -18.94
CA GLN A 176 20.88 -27.48 -20.01
C GLN A 176 19.78 -26.76 -20.81
N SER A 177 18.89 -26.03 -20.14
CA SER A 177 17.83 -25.27 -20.84
C SER A 177 18.36 -24.11 -21.66
N SER A 178 19.50 -23.50 -21.29
CA SER A 178 20.09 -22.39 -22.04
C SER A 178 20.94 -22.87 -23.22
N HIS A 179 21.75 -23.92 -23.04
CA HIS A 179 22.74 -24.34 -24.05
C HIS A 179 22.35 -25.59 -24.84
N LEU A 180 21.36 -26.36 -24.38
CA LEU A 180 20.93 -27.62 -24.99
C LEU A 180 19.42 -27.64 -25.24
N ALA A 181 18.83 -26.47 -25.50
CA ALA A 181 17.38 -26.32 -25.67
C ALA A 181 16.84 -27.18 -26.82
N SER A 182 17.54 -27.22 -27.96
CA SER A 182 17.22 -28.06 -29.12
C SER A 182 17.27 -29.55 -28.79
N GLU A 183 18.31 -29.97 -28.08
CA GLU A 183 18.57 -31.36 -27.72
C GLU A 183 17.57 -31.85 -26.66
N LEU A 184 17.14 -30.99 -25.74
CA LEU A 184 16.06 -31.28 -24.79
C LEU A 184 14.71 -31.43 -25.50
N HIS A 185 14.41 -30.57 -26.47
CA HIS A 185 13.18 -30.67 -27.27
C HIS A 185 13.14 -31.98 -28.07
N GLU A 186 14.28 -32.39 -28.64
CA GLU A 186 14.40 -33.65 -29.36
C GLU A 186 14.39 -34.89 -28.44
N ALA A 187 14.99 -34.79 -27.24
CA ALA A 187 15.01 -35.88 -26.25
C ALA A 187 13.60 -36.24 -25.72
N GLN A 188 12.70 -35.26 -25.70
CA GLN A 188 11.30 -35.46 -25.32
C GLN A 188 10.46 -36.07 -26.47
N ASN A 189 11.01 -36.16 -27.68
CA ASN A 189 10.32 -36.73 -28.84
C ASN A 189 10.65 -38.22 -28.99
N PRO A 190 9.67 -39.14 -28.83
CA PRO A 190 9.91 -40.59 -28.77
C PRO A 190 10.47 -41.21 -30.07
N ASN A 191 10.49 -40.46 -31.18
CA ASN A 191 11.00 -40.91 -32.48
C ASN A 191 12.41 -40.40 -32.81
N SER A 192 13.05 -39.59 -31.95
CA SER A 192 14.37 -39.03 -32.25
C SER A 192 15.50 -40.05 -32.09
N ARG A 193 16.37 -40.16 -33.10
CA ARG A 193 17.56 -41.05 -33.14
C ARG A 193 18.87 -40.30 -32.90
N HIS A 194 18.84 -39.14 -32.23
CA HIS A 194 20.05 -38.33 -32.08
C HIS A 194 21.02 -38.93 -31.06
N ARG A 195 22.27 -39.15 -31.49
CA ARG A 195 23.32 -39.88 -30.74
C ARG A 195 23.67 -39.22 -29.40
N LEU A 196 23.48 -37.90 -29.29
CA LEU A 196 23.85 -37.08 -28.14
C LEU A 196 22.92 -37.23 -26.93
N VAL A 197 21.62 -37.50 -27.16
CA VAL A 197 20.64 -37.69 -26.07
C VAL A 197 21.00 -38.91 -25.21
N ARG A 198 21.61 -39.95 -25.81
CA ARG A 198 22.08 -41.15 -25.11
C ARG A 198 23.44 -40.98 -24.44
N GLN A 199 24.28 -40.04 -24.88
CA GLN A 199 25.65 -39.87 -24.36
C GLN A 199 25.74 -38.84 -23.22
N LEU A 200 24.87 -37.82 -23.21
CA LEU A 200 25.00 -36.67 -22.31
C LEU A 200 24.36 -36.82 -20.94
N HIS A 201 23.71 -37.94 -20.61
CA HIS A 201 22.94 -38.12 -19.36
C HIS A 201 22.16 -36.86 -18.99
N LEU A 202 21.40 -36.32 -19.95
CA LEU A 202 20.57 -35.12 -19.75
C LEU A 202 19.66 -35.38 -18.53
N PHE A 203 19.64 -34.44 -17.58
CA PHE A 203 18.82 -34.56 -16.37
C PHE A 203 17.41 -34.05 -16.70
N ILE A 204 16.70 -34.85 -17.49
CA ILE A 204 15.30 -34.64 -17.88
C ILE A 204 14.42 -34.63 -16.61
#